data_AF-A0A425WMV2-F1
#
_entry.id   AF-A0A425WMV2-F1
#
_cell.length_a   1.000
_cell.length_b   1.000
_cell.length_c   1.000
_cell.angle_alpha   90.00
_cell.angle_beta   90.00
_cell.angle_gamma   90.00
#
_symmetry.space_group_name_H-M   'P 1'
#
loop_
_entity.id
_entity.type
_entity.pdbx_description
1 polymer ?
#
loop_
_entity_poly.entity_id
_entity_poly.type
_entity_poly.pdbx_seq_one_letter_code
_entity_poly.pdbx_strand_id
1 'polypeptide(L)'
;MGIRRRFFEEQEWWTLEPYGQGGSALLGRKTPLAAKNADGTHVVAYYAATTRRPLAVDGMKDGSWVLRWFDPATGTYSGEEVRQISGGRMRLPDEPTMDDWLLVLTRADSIFSKRMEQTQ
;
A
#
# COMPACT_ATOMS: atom_id res chain seq x y z
N MET A 1 1.22 21.54 -8.72
CA MET A 1 2.09 20.42 -8.30
C MET A 1 1.49 19.13 -8.84
N GLY A 2 2.31 18.22 -9.38
CA GLY A 2 1.81 17.01 -10.07
C GLY A 2 1.30 15.92 -9.12
N ILE A 3 0.26 15.19 -9.53
CA ILE A 3 -0.43 14.12 -8.77
C ILE A 3 0.56 13.13 -8.14
N ARG A 4 1.49 12.62 -8.95
CA ARG A 4 2.48 11.61 -8.51
C ARG A 4 3.39 12.11 -7.40
N ARG A 5 3.85 13.36 -7.49
CA ARG A 5 4.74 13.94 -6.48
C ARG A 5 4.05 14.00 -5.12
N ARG A 6 2.82 14.52 -5.10
CA ARG A 6 2.01 14.62 -3.90
C ARG A 6 1.81 13.24 -3.25
N PHE A 7 1.47 12.23 -4.05
CA PHE A 7 1.29 10.87 -3.55
C PHE A 7 2.55 10.35 -2.83
N PHE A 8 3.73 10.45 -3.46
CA PHE A 8 4.98 9.96 -2.86
C PHE A 8 5.38 10.72 -1.59
N GLU A 9 5.15 12.03 -1.56
CA GLU A 9 5.39 12.85 -0.36
C GLU A 9 4.45 12.42 0.78
N GLU A 10 3.17 12.18 0.51
CA GLU A 10 2.19 11.69 1.50
C GLU A 10 2.54 10.31 2.08
N GLN A 11 3.20 9.45 1.29
CA GLN A 11 3.59 8.10 1.73
C GLN A 11 4.96 8.05 2.43
N GLU A 12 5.62 9.20 2.60
CA GLU A 12 6.99 9.27 3.14
C GLU A 12 7.92 8.27 2.45
N TRP A 13 7.97 8.34 1.11
CA TRP A 13 8.58 7.31 0.25
C TRP A 13 10.03 6.95 0.62
N TRP A 14 10.77 7.85 1.26
CA TRP A 14 12.14 7.61 1.74
C TRP A 14 12.22 6.57 2.87
N THR A 15 11.11 6.26 3.54
CA THR A 15 11.01 5.21 4.56
C THR A 15 10.67 3.83 3.98
N LEU A 16 10.25 3.78 2.71
CA LEU A 16 9.76 2.59 2.06
C LEU A 16 10.90 1.84 1.35
N GLU A 17 10.95 0.53 1.58
CA GLU A 17 11.88 -0.37 0.92
C GLU A 17 11.13 -1.34 0.01
N PRO A 18 11.67 -1.68 -1.18
CA PRO A 18 11.05 -2.65 -2.08
C PRO A 18 10.80 -4.00 -1.39
N TYR A 19 9.57 -4.49 -1.48
CA TYR A 19 9.21 -5.80 -0.97
C TYR A 19 9.61 -6.87 -1.98
N GLY A 20 10.72 -7.57 -1.70
CA GLY A 20 11.42 -8.47 -2.63
C GLY A 20 10.64 -9.70 -3.12
N GLN A 21 9.42 -9.95 -2.64
CA GLN A 21 8.54 -11.01 -3.18
C GLN A 21 7.47 -10.51 -4.17
N GLY A 22 7.39 -9.19 -4.42
CA GLY A 22 6.60 -8.63 -5.53
C GLY A 22 7.27 -8.94 -6.88
N GLY A 23 6.50 -9.46 -7.84
CA GLY A 23 7.04 -10.06 -9.06
C GLY A 23 7.87 -9.13 -9.95
N SER A 24 8.89 -9.70 -10.60
CA SER A 24 9.64 -9.02 -11.66
C SER A 24 8.77 -8.81 -12.90
N ALA A 25 8.62 -7.55 -13.33
CA ALA A 25 7.99 -7.19 -14.60
C ALA A 25 8.68 -7.88 -15.81
N LEU A 26 9.94 -8.29 -15.66
CA LEU A 26 10.74 -8.91 -16.72
C LEU A 26 10.38 -10.39 -17.00
N LEU A 27 9.62 -11.06 -16.13
CA LEU A 27 9.33 -12.50 -16.25
C LEU A 27 7.82 -12.82 -16.38
N GLY A 28 6.99 -11.85 -16.76
CA GLY A 28 5.54 -12.08 -16.95
C GLY A 28 4.77 -12.43 -15.66
N ARG A 29 5.35 -12.16 -14.49
CA ARG A 29 4.67 -12.31 -13.20
C ARG A 29 3.72 -11.14 -13.01
N LYS A 30 2.46 -11.37 -13.37
CA LYS A 30 1.31 -10.45 -13.23
C LYS A 30 0.87 -10.29 -11.76
N THR A 31 1.80 -10.10 -10.84
CA THR A 31 1.56 -9.85 -9.41
C THR A 31 1.81 -8.38 -9.10
N PRO A 32 1.17 -7.81 -8.08
CA PRO A 32 1.49 -6.48 -7.60
C PRO A 32 2.98 -6.32 -7.25
N LEU A 33 3.49 -5.11 -7.42
CA LEU A 33 4.73 -4.66 -6.80
C LEU A 33 4.40 -4.06 -5.44
N ALA A 34 5.22 -4.26 -4.43
CA ALA A 34 4.99 -3.65 -3.12
C ALA A 34 6.26 -3.06 -2.54
N ALA A 35 6.08 -2.09 -1.64
CA ALA A 35 7.11 -1.55 -0.78
C ALA A 35 6.54 -1.43 0.64
N LYS A 36 7.40 -1.55 1.64
CA LYS A 36 7.02 -1.53 3.06
C LYS A 36 8.08 -0.77 3.85
N ASN A 37 7.69 -0.08 4.91
CA ASN A 37 8.64 0.52 5.83
C ASN A 37 9.28 -0.52 6.78
N ALA A 38 10.43 -0.18 7.35
CA ALA A 38 11.20 -1.09 8.18
C ALA A 38 10.44 -1.61 9.42
N ASP A 39 9.53 -0.81 9.98
CA ASP A 39 8.76 -1.17 11.17
C ASP A 39 7.49 -1.98 10.87
N GLY A 40 7.16 -2.19 9.59
CA GLY A 40 6.02 -2.98 9.15
C GLY A 40 4.64 -2.37 9.47
N THR A 41 4.53 -1.04 9.58
CA THR A 41 3.26 -0.31 9.82
C THR A 41 2.70 0.39 8.58
N HIS A 42 3.47 0.45 7.49
CA HIS A 42 3.05 1.08 6.24
C HIS A 42 3.47 0.24 5.03
N VAL A 43 2.53 -0.01 4.12
CA VAL A 43 2.75 -0.75 2.87
C VAL A 43 2.09 0.02 1.74
N VAL A 44 2.78 0.10 0.60
CA VAL A 44 2.22 0.60 -0.66
C VAL A 44 2.38 -0.50 -1.70
N ALA A 45 1.30 -0.86 -2.39
CA ALA A 45 1.33 -1.83 -3.47
C ALA A 45 0.81 -1.21 -4.78
N TYR A 46 1.53 -1.43 -5.87
CA TYR A 46 1.16 -1.03 -7.22
C TYR A 46 0.61 -2.22 -7.99
N TYR A 47 -0.60 -2.04 -8.51
CA TYR A 47 -1.32 -2.96 -9.37
C TYR A 47 -1.31 -2.36 -10.77
N ALA A 48 -0.59 -3.00 -11.69
CA ALA A 48 -0.72 -2.67 -13.10
C ALA A 48 -2.08 -3.15 -13.63
N ALA A 49 -2.62 -2.52 -14.68
CA ALA A 49 -3.84 -2.98 -15.36
C ALA A 49 -3.77 -4.47 -15.82
N THR A 50 -2.55 -5.01 -15.97
CA THR A 50 -2.29 -6.42 -16.31
C THR A 50 -2.13 -7.36 -15.12
N THR A 51 -2.32 -6.89 -13.88
CA THR A 51 -2.22 -7.72 -12.67
C THR A 51 -3.29 -8.80 -12.67
N ARG A 52 -2.92 -10.04 -12.38
CA ARG A 52 -3.84 -11.21 -12.44
C ARG A 52 -3.59 -12.20 -11.30
N ARG A 53 -2.64 -11.91 -10.43
CA ARG A 53 -2.23 -12.81 -9.34
C ARG A 53 -2.17 -12.02 -8.04
N PRO A 54 -2.64 -12.62 -6.93
CA PRO A 54 -2.57 -12.00 -5.61
C PRO A 54 -1.11 -11.87 -5.15
N LEU A 55 -0.86 -10.93 -4.25
CA LEU A 55 0.37 -10.84 -3.47
C LEU A 55 0.04 -11.02 -1.98
N ALA A 56 0.92 -11.71 -1.26
CA ALA A 56 0.91 -11.69 0.19
C ALA A 56 2.16 -10.96 0.68
N VAL A 57 1.97 -10.08 1.67
CA VAL A 57 3.04 -9.31 2.29
C VAL A 57 3.27 -9.85 3.70
N ASP A 58 4.52 -10.21 3.98
CA ASP A 58 5.00 -10.72 5.27
C ASP A 58 5.70 -9.61 6.09
N GLY A 59 5.81 -9.84 7.39
CA GLY A 59 6.41 -8.91 8.34
C GLY A 59 5.60 -7.62 8.52
N MET A 60 4.29 -7.69 8.35
CA MET A 60 3.38 -6.63 8.79
C MET A 60 3.15 -6.75 10.30
N LYS A 61 2.87 -5.66 11.01
CA LYS A 61 2.46 -5.74 12.42
C LYS A 61 1.01 -6.20 12.56
N ASP A 62 0.75 -6.98 13.59
CA ASP A 62 -0.62 -7.37 13.96
C ASP A 62 -1.45 -6.16 14.42
N GLY A 63 -2.76 -6.25 14.25
CA GLY A 63 -3.72 -5.21 14.66
C GLY A 63 -4.60 -4.73 13.52
N SER A 64 -5.20 -3.57 13.72
CA SER A 64 -6.15 -2.97 12.77
C SER A 64 -5.41 -2.13 11.73
N TRP A 65 -5.77 -2.31 10.47
CA TRP A 65 -5.17 -1.63 9.32
C TRP A 65 -6.23 -0.96 8.49
N VAL A 66 -5.92 0.25 8.02
CA VAL A 66 -6.73 0.99 7.07
C VAL A 66 -6.14 0.81 5.68
N LEU A 67 -6.97 0.35 4.75
CA LEU A 67 -6.65 0.14 3.35
C LEU A 67 -7.36 1.21 2.53
N ARG A 68 -6.64 1.86 1.62
CA ARG A 68 -7.19 2.86 0.70
C ARG A 68 -6.65 2.66 -0.70
N TRP A 69 -7.53 2.70 -1.69
CA TRP A 69 -7.12 2.69 -3.10
C TRP A 69 -6.86 4.11 -3.57
N PHE A 70 -5.81 4.30 -4.34
CA PHE A 70 -5.44 5.55 -4.98
C PHE A 70 -5.40 5.35 -6.49
N ASP A 71 -6.18 6.18 -7.19
CA ASP A 71 -6.20 6.25 -8.64
C ASP A 71 -5.07 7.18 -9.13
N PRO A 72 -4.04 6.67 -9.82
CA PRO A 72 -2.93 7.49 -10.32
C PRO A 72 -3.33 8.40 -11.49
N ALA A 73 -4.43 8.13 -12.20
CA ALA A 73 -4.92 8.94 -13.31
C ALA A 73 -5.65 10.20 -12.81
N THR A 74 -6.46 10.06 -11.76
CA THR A 74 -7.22 11.19 -11.19
C THR A 74 -6.58 11.81 -9.95
N GLY A 75 -5.71 11.08 -9.27
CA GLY A 75 -5.06 11.51 -8.03
C GLY A 75 -5.96 11.46 -6.80
N THR A 76 -6.99 10.61 -6.83
CA THR A 76 -8.02 10.53 -5.79
C THR A 76 -7.93 9.22 -5.02
N TYR A 77 -8.22 9.28 -3.71
CA TYR A 77 -8.40 8.07 -2.91
C TYR A 77 -9.87 7.63 -2.96
N SER A 78 -10.08 6.32 -3.00
CA SER A 78 -11.39 5.69 -2.94
C SER A 78 -11.31 4.37 -2.19
N GLY A 79 -12.45 3.89 -1.67
CA GLY A 79 -12.53 2.65 -0.91
C GLY A 79 -11.71 2.71 0.38
N GLU A 80 -12.36 2.90 1.52
CA GLU A 80 -11.71 2.74 2.82
C GLU A 80 -12.20 1.44 3.45
N GLU A 81 -11.28 0.51 3.69
CA GLU A 81 -11.56 -0.75 4.36
C GLU A 81 -10.69 -0.86 5.61
N VAL A 82 -11.29 -1.28 6.73
CA VAL A 82 -10.55 -1.64 7.94
C VAL A 82 -10.43 -3.15 8.01
N ARG A 83 -9.21 -3.67 8.11
CA ARG A 83 -8.95 -5.11 8.24
C ARG A 83 -8.08 -5.41 9.45
N GLN A 84 -8.47 -6.44 10.19
CA GLN A 84 -7.65 -6.98 11.26
C GLN A 84 -6.61 -7.95 10.67
N ILE A 85 -5.33 -7.73 10.96
CA ILE A 85 -4.22 -8.59 10.57
C ILE A 85 -3.70 -9.32 11.82
N SER A 86 -3.42 -10.61 11.66
CA SER A 86 -2.84 -11.46 12.71
C SER A 86 -1.85 -12.44 12.09
N GLY A 87 -0.73 -12.71 12.78
CA GLY A 87 0.34 -13.58 12.27
C GLY A 87 1.30 -12.87 11.32
N GLY A 88 1.28 -11.54 11.28
CA GLY A 88 2.22 -10.70 10.54
C GLY A 88 2.26 -10.87 9.03
N ARG A 89 1.22 -11.47 8.44
CA ARG A 89 1.08 -11.70 7.01
C ARG A 89 -0.30 -11.28 6.54
N MET A 90 -0.37 -10.65 5.38
CA MET A 90 -1.64 -10.29 4.77
C MET A 90 -1.64 -10.60 3.28
N ARG A 91 -2.70 -11.26 2.82
CA ARG A 91 -3.02 -11.31 1.39
C ARG A 91 -3.69 -9.99 0.99
N LEU A 92 -3.08 -9.30 0.04
CA LEU A 92 -3.64 -8.04 -0.46
C LEU A 92 -4.96 -8.31 -1.22
N PRO A 93 -5.95 -7.39 -1.11
CA PRO A 93 -7.17 -7.47 -1.89
C PRO A 93 -6.90 -7.37 -3.40
N ASP A 94 -7.86 -7.83 -4.20
CA ASP A 94 -7.84 -7.63 -5.65
C ASP A 94 -8.19 -6.17 -5.99
N GLU A 95 -7.66 -5.69 -7.12
CA GLU A 95 -7.88 -4.32 -7.57
C GLU A 95 -9.36 -4.00 -7.85
N PRO A 96 -9.80 -2.73 -7.73
CA PRO A 96 -11.20 -2.36 -7.96
C PRO A 96 -11.65 -2.57 -9.43
N THR A 97 -10.77 -2.25 -10.39
CA THR A 97 -11.02 -2.34 -11.85
C THR A 97 -9.75 -2.75 -12.59
N MET A 98 -9.87 -3.06 -13.89
CA MET A 98 -8.73 -3.43 -14.76
C MET A 98 -7.88 -2.21 -15.22
N ASP A 99 -7.67 -1.24 -14.32
CA ASP A 99 -6.83 -0.07 -14.51
C ASP A 99 -5.59 -0.14 -13.61
N ASP A 100 -4.73 0.87 -13.69
CA ASP A 100 -3.62 1.03 -12.76
C ASP A 100 -4.11 1.54 -11.41
N TRP A 101 -3.69 0.89 -10.32
CA TRP A 101 -4.09 1.25 -8.96
C TRP A 101 -2.92 1.20 -7.98
N LEU A 102 -2.97 2.05 -6.98
CA LEU A 102 -2.09 1.98 -5.81
C LEU A 102 -2.94 1.62 -4.59
N LEU A 103 -2.58 0.57 -3.87
CA LEU A 103 -3.15 0.24 -2.57
C LEU A 103 -2.23 0.78 -1.48
N VAL A 104 -2.77 1.62 -0.61
CA VAL A 104 -2.08 2.12 0.57
C VAL A 104 -2.63 1.42 1.80
N LEU A 105 -1.76 0.80 2.58
CA LEU A 105 -2.09 0.19 3.86
C LEU A 105 -1.32 0.90 4.96
N THR A 106 -2.05 1.36 5.97
CA THR A 106 -1.46 1.98 7.16
C THR A 106 -2.07 1.38 8.41
N ARG A 107 -1.24 1.02 9.37
CA ARG A 107 -1.71 0.56 10.67
C ARG A 107 -2.51 1.67 11.34
N ALA A 108 -3.67 1.35 11.89
CA ALA A 108 -4.61 2.35 12.41
C ALA A 108 -3.99 3.19 13.53
N ASP A 109 -3.22 2.58 14.45
CA ASP A 109 -2.53 3.31 15.51
C ASP A 109 -1.48 4.31 15.00
N SER A 110 -0.77 3.99 13.92
CA SER A 110 0.19 4.91 13.30
C SER A 110 -0.47 6.16 12.72
N ILE A 111 -1.74 6.08 12.32
CA ILE A 111 -2.50 7.25 11.85
C ILE A 111 -2.81 8.19 13.03
N PHE A 112 -3.17 7.64 14.20
CA PHE A 112 -3.49 8.42 15.38
C PHE A 112 -2.25 9.14 15.94
N SER A 113 -1.10 8.48 16.00
CA SER A 113 0.16 9.12 16.40
C SER A 113 0.49 10.32 15.51
N LYS A 114 0.42 10.16 14.19
CA LYS A 114 0.68 11.26 13.23
C LYS A 114 -0.27 12.45 13.36
N ARG A 115 -1.52 12.23 13.77
CA ARG A 115 -2.49 13.32 13.99
C ARG A 115 -2.21 14.08 15.29
N MET A 116 -1.71 13.40 16.32
CA MET A 116 -1.34 14.05 17.58
C MET A 116 -0.09 14.91 17.46
N GLU A 117 0.88 14.50 16.62
CA GLU A 117 2.12 15.25 16.37
C GLU A 117 1.91 16.54 15.56
N GLN A 118 0.88 16.60 14.70
CA GLN A 118 0.58 17.78 13.87
C GLN A 118 -0.22 18.88 14.60
N THR A 119 -0.57 18.68 15.88
CA THR A 119 -1.38 19.64 16.67
C THR A 119 -0.53 20.42 17.70
N GLN A 120 0.80 20.41 17.58
CA GLN A 120 1.71 21.22 18.40
C GLN A 120 2.41 22.31 17.60
#